data_AF-A0A6G2VPB6-F1
#
_entry.id   AF-A0A6G2VPB6-F1
#
_cell.length_a   1.000
_cell.length_b   1.000
_cell.length_c   1.000
_cell.angle_alpha   90.00
_cell.angle_beta   90.00
_cell.angle_gamma   90.00
#
_symmetry.space_group_name_H-M   'P 1'
#
loop_
_entity.id
_entity.type
_entity.pdbx_description
1 polymer ?
#
loop_
_entity_poly.entity_id
_entity_poly.type
_entity_poly.pdbx_seq_one_letter_code
_entity_poly.pdbx_strand_id
1 'polypeptide(L)'
;MEISAAGRLEVRITPADVGKRVSVRRLGEPGAGPEKFTDTVGVLTSWDDGVLMITRRDGESVAIEQSALVAGKVVPAAPARRRGPAASYRELARLA
;
A
#
# COMPACT_ATOMS: atom_id res chain seq x y z
N MET A 1 -17.99 -12.57 13.43
CA MET A 1 -16.59 -12.82 13.07
C MET A 1 -15.76 -11.72 13.70
N GLU A 2 -15.17 -11.98 14.88
CA GLU A 2 -14.21 -11.07 15.50
C GLU A 2 -12.84 -11.32 14.88
N ILE A 3 -12.28 -10.32 14.21
CA ILE A 3 -10.88 -10.35 13.82
C ILE A 3 -10.10 -9.66 14.96
N SER A 4 -9.61 -10.46 15.90
CA SER A 4 -8.69 -9.99 16.93
C SER A 4 -7.31 -9.77 16.31
N ALA A 5 -7.10 -8.62 15.66
CA ALA A 5 -5.79 -8.27 15.13
C ALA A 5 -4.88 -7.82 16.28
N ALA A 6 -4.18 -8.77 16.91
CA ALA A 6 -3.01 -8.50 17.74
C ALA A 6 -1.84 -8.04 16.85
N GLY A 7 -2.01 -6.91 16.16
CA GLY A 7 -1.00 -6.33 15.30
C GLY A 7 -0.16 -5.31 16.07
N ARG A 8 1.15 -5.50 16.11
CA ARG A 8 2.08 -4.47 16.58
C ARG A 8 2.14 -3.36 15.54
N LEU A 9 1.84 -2.14 15.94
CA LEU A 9 2.06 -0.95 15.12
C LEU A 9 3.57 -0.67 15.10
N GLU A 10 4.19 -0.77 13.93
CA GLU A 10 5.63 -0.61 13.75
C GLU A 10 5.93 0.05 12.41
N VAL A 11 6.82 1.05 12.45
CA VAL A 11 7.33 1.75 11.27
C VAL A 11 8.71 1.21 10.95
N ARG A 12 8.82 0.42 9.88
CA ARG A 12 10.08 -0.16 9.37
C ARG A 12 10.60 0.51 8.11
N ILE A 13 9.82 1.42 7.54
CA ILE A 13 10.24 2.21 6.37
C ILE A 13 11.08 3.40 6.81
N THR A 14 11.98 3.82 5.93
CA THR A 14 12.88 4.96 6.11
C THR A 14 12.93 5.79 4.82
N PRO A 15 13.53 6.99 4.83
CA PRO A 15 13.76 7.75 3.59
C PRO A 15 14.55 6.97 2.52
N ALA A 16 15.37 5.98 2.91
CA ALA A 16 16.09 5.11 1.96
C ALA A 16 15.17 4.14 1.18
N ASP A 17 13.88 4.10 1.51
CA ASP A 17 12.87 3.30 0.82
C ASP A 17 12.13 4.07 -0.28
N VAL A 18 12.52 5.33 -0.55
CA VAL A 18 12.02 6.08 -1.72
C VAL A 18 12.24 5.26 -3.01
N GLY A 19 11.22 5.24 -3.86
CA GLY A 19 11.13 4.41 -5.05
C GLY A 19 10.60 3.00 -4.82
N LYS A 20 10.49 2.54 -3.57
CA LYS A 20 9.93 1.22 -3.23
C LYS A 20 8.43 1.30 -3.01
N ARG A 21 7.76 0.16 -3.21
CA ARG A 21 6.35 0.00 -2.85
C ARG A 21 6.25 -0.21 -1.35
N VAL A 22 5.36 0.53 -0.70
CA VAL A 22 5.15 0.49 0.74
C VAL A 22 3.67 0.29 1.06
N SER A 23 3.42 -0.26 2.25
CA SER A 23 2.11 -0.26 2.89
C SER A 23 2.24 0.53 4.17
N VAL A 24 1.44 1.58 4.29
CA VAL A 24 1.47 2.53 5.40
C VAL A 24 0.10 2.58 6.06
N ARG A 25 0.11 2.63 7.39
CA ARG A 25 -1.06 2.96 8.21
C ARG A 25 -0.83 4.31 8.87
N ARG A 26 -1.79 5.22 8.71
CA ARG A 26 -1.80 6.52 9.37
C ARG A 26 -3.02 6.70 10.26
N LEU A 27 -2.93 7.61 11.22
CA LEU A 27 -4.10 8.16 11.90
C LEU A 27 -4.97 8.91 10.90
N GLY A 28 -6.29 8.76 11.02
CA GLY A 28 -7.25 9.59 10.28
C GLY A 28 -7.20 11.04 10.75
N GLU A 29 -7.64 11.98 9.91
CA GLU A 29 -7.75 13.37 10.34
C GLU A 29 -8.80 13.51 11.45
N PRO A 30 -8.52 14.32 12.50
CA PRO A 30 -9.51 14.61 13.53
C PRO A 30 -10.80 15.18 12.90
N GLY A 31 -11.92 14.46 13.05
CA GLY A 31 -13.23 14.88 12.55
C GLY A 31 -13.64 14.32 11.17
N ALA A 32 -12.78 13.58 10.48
CA ALA A 32 -13.09 12.98 9.17
C ALA A 32 -13.99 11.73 9.23
N GLY A 33 -14.25 11.18 10.44
CA GLY A 33 -15.14 10.04 10.63
C GLY A 33 -14.83 9.25 11.90
N PRO A 34 -15.57 8.15 12.18
CA PRO A 34 -15.30 7.27 13.32
C PRO A 34 -14.03 6.42 13.15
N GLU A 35 -13.49 6.34 11.93
CA GLU A 35 -12.32 5.53 11.60
C GLU A 35 -11.02 6.20 12.07
N LYS A 36 -10.37 5.61 13.07
CA LYS A 36 -9.13 6.14 13.65
C LYS A 36 -7.90 5.94 12.76
N PHE A 37 -7.93 4.99 11.83
CA PHE A 37 -6.79 4.62 11.01
C PHE A 37 -7.17 4.46 9.55
N THR A 38 -6.25 4.85 8.66
CA THR A 38 -6.38 4.65 7.22
C THR A 38 -5.11 4.00 6.68
N ASP A 39 -5.29 2.98 5.83
CA ASP A 39 -4.18 2.31 5.14
C ASP A 39 -3.99 2.89 3.74
N THR A 40 -2.75 3.06 3.31
CA THR A 40 -2.38 3.47 1.95
C THR A 40 -1.26 2.57 1.44
N VAL A 41 -1.45 2.07 0.21
CA VAL A 41 -0.47 1.25 -0.50
C VAL A 41 -0.11 1.95 -1.79
N GLY A 42 1.19 2.17 -2.00
CA GLY A 42 1.70 2.85 -3.18
C GLY A 42 3.21 2.87 -3.20
N VAL A 43 3.78 3.62 -4.15
CA VAL A 43 5.22 3.88 -4.19
C VAL A 43 5.53 5.08 -3.32
N LEU A 44 6.49 4.97 -2.41
CA LEU A 44 7.02 6.10 -1.66
C LEU A 44 7.84 6.95 -2.64
N THR A 45 7.33 8.11 -3.04
CA THR A 45 7.95 8.96 -4.07
C THR A 45 8.82 10.06 -3.47
N SER A 46 8.52 10.51 -2.26
CA SER A 46 9.41 11.36 -1.48
C SER A 46 9.21 11.17 0.03
N TRP A 47 10.24 11.52 0.80
CA TRP A 47 10.18 11.63 2.25
C TRP A 47 11.14 12.72 2.67
N ASP A 48 10.59 13.91 2.90
CA ASP A 48 11.30 15.13 3.24
C ASP A 48 10.39 16.00 4.10
N ASP A 49 10.98 16.91 4.88
CA ASP A 49 10.27 17.89 5.70
C ASP A 49 9.15 17.32 6.58
N GLY A 50 9.32 16.08 7.05
CA GLY A 50 8.33 15.39 7.89
C GLY A 50 7.10 14.86 7.15
N VAL A 51 7.09 14.88 5.81
CA VAL A 51 5.97 14.42 4.98
C VAL A 51 6.42 13.27 4.08
N LEU A 52 5.60 12.24 4.00
CA LEU A 52 5.75 11.13 3.07
C LEU A 52 4.79 11.33 1.91
N MET A 53 5.31 11.32 0.68
CA MET A 53 4.49 11.31 -0.53
C MET A 53 4.38 9.88 -1.05
N ILE A 54 3.14 9.40 -1.20
CA ILE A 54 2.87 8.06 -1.72
C ILE A 54 2.00 8.16 -2.97
N THR A 55 2.51 7.69 -4.10
CA THR A 55 1.73 7.56 -5.34
C THR A 55 1.07 6.20 -5.39
N ARG A 56 -0.26 6.21 -5.41
CA ARG A 56 -1.13 5.04 -5.51
C ARG A 56 -1.11 4.48 -6.94
N ARG A 57 -1.70 3.30 -7.10
CA ARG A 57 -1.73 2.58 -8.38
C ARG A 57 -2.50 3.32 -9.48
N ASP A 58 -3.49 4.11 -9.09
CA ASP A 58 -4.31 4.96 -9.97
C ASP A 58 -3.60 6.27 -10.37
N GLY A 59 -2.41 6.54 -9.82
CA GLY A 59 -1.66 7.76 -10.05
C GLY A 59 -1.97 8.88 -9.05
N GLU A 60 -2.94 8.70 -8.15
CA GLU A 60 -3.22 9.65 -7.08
C GLU A 60 -2.03 9.71 -6.11
N SER A 61 -1.61 10.91 -5.73
CA SER A 61 -0.56 11.09 -4.72
C SER A 61 -1.17 11.53 -3.40
N VAL A 62 -0.78 10.86 -2.33
CA VAL A 62 -1.25 11.11 -0.97
C VAL A 62 -0.09 11.61 -0.13
N ALA A 63 -0.29 12.77 0.50
CA ALA A 63 0.61 13.30 1.53
C ALA A 63 0.25 12.71 2.89
N ILE A 64 1.26 12.24 3.62
CA ILE A 64 1.11 11.70 4.97
C ILE A 64 2.14 12.36 5.88
N GLU A 65 1.66 13.09 6.88
CA GLU A 65 2.48 13.58 7.98
C GLU A 65 3.17 12.41 8.70
N GLN A 66 4.49 12.50 8.89
CA GLN A 66 5.28 11.53 9.62
C GLN A 66 4.77 11.37 11.06
N SER A 67 4.22 12.43 11.65
CA SER A 67 3.60 12.42 12.98
C SER A 67 2.32 11.60 13.05
N ALA A 68 1.63 11.40 11.93
CA ALA A 68 0.42 10.59 11.83
C ALA A 68 0.72 9.11 11.48
N LEU A 69 1.96 8.78 11.11
CA LEU A 69 2.39 7.45 10.71
C LEU A 69 2.49 6.51 11.92
N VAL A 70 1.71 5.42 11.93
CA VAL A 70 1.72 4.45 13.03
C VAL A 70 2.29 3.09 12.64
N ALA A 71 2.20 2.73 11.36
CA ALA A 71 2.87 1.55 10.85
C ALA A 71 3.29 1.74 9.40
N GLY A 72 4.38 1.08 9.02
CA GLY A 72 4.89 1.16 7.66
C GLY A 72 5.81 -0.01 7.37
N LYS A 73 5.62 -0.67 6.24
CA LYS A 73 6.56 -1.68 5.74
C LYS A 73 6.75 -1.56 4.23
N VAL A 74 7.95 -1.89 3.77
CA VAL A 74 8.18 -2.17 2.36
C VAL A 74 7.39 -3.44 1.99
N VAL A 75 6.72 -3.41 0.85
CA VAL A 75 6.01 -4.54 0.28
C VAL A 75 6.60 -4.90 -1.08
N PRO A 76 6.48 -6.17 -1.52
CA PRO A 76 6.93 -6.55 -2.86
C PRO A 76 6.32 -5.66 -3.95
N ALA A 77 7.10 -5.40 -5.00
CA ALA A 77 6.61 -4.74 -6.19
C ALA A 77 5.35 -5.44 -6.72
N ALA A 78 4.45 -4.68 -7.34
CA ALA A 78 3.26 -5.29 -7.94
C ALA A 78 3.72 -6.36 -8.94
N PRO A 79 3.20 -7.60 -8.87
CA PRO A 79 3.59 -8.65 -9.79
C PRO A 79 3.43 -8.18 -11.24
N ALA A 80 4.42 -8.51 -12.08
CA ALA A 80 4.29 -8.29 -13.51
C ALA A 80 3.00 -8.97 -13.98
N ARG A 81 2.13 -8.23 -14.68
CA ARG A 81 0.88 -8.79 -15.19
C ARG A 81 1.26 -9.84 -16.24
N ARG A 82 1.20 -11.11 -15.86
CA ARG A 82 1.21 -12.21 -16.83
C ARG A 82 -0.11 -12.14 -17.58
N ARG A 83 -0.06 -11.84 -18.88
CA ARG A 83 -1.22 -12.03 -19.75
C ARG A 83 -1.55 -13.52 -19.68
N GLY A 84 -2.82 -13.84 -19.41
CA GLY A 84 -3.28 -15.23 -19.43
C GLY A 84 -3.01 -15.88 -20.79
N PRO A 85 -3.18 -17.21 -20.91
CA PRO A 85 -3.10 -17.88 -22.19
C PRO A 85 -3.97 -17.12 -23.22
N ALA A 86 -3.45 -16.92 -24.43
CA ALA A 86 -4.23 -16.30 -25.51
C ALA A 86 -5.46 -17.15 -25.86
N ALA A 87 -5.40 -18.45 -25.58
CA ALA A 87 -6.46 -19.41 -25.77
C ALA A 87 -7.51 -19.31 -24.66
N SER A 88 -8.77 -19.32 -25.09
CA SER A 88 -9.93 -19.49 -24.23
C SER A 88 -9.94 -20.88 -23.57
N TYR A 89 -10.68 -21.00 -22.47
CA TYR A 89 -10.89 -22.29 -21.80
C TYR A 89 -11.37 -23.38 -22.77
N ARG A 90 -12.27 -23.04 -23.71
CA ARG A 90 -12.80 -23.99 -24.70
C ARG A 90 -11.73 -24.51 -25.65
N GLU A 91 -10.76 -23.68 -26.03
CA GLU A 91 -9.65 -24.10 -26.89
C GLU A 91 -8.69 -25.01 -26.14
N LEU A 92 -8.38 -24.69 -24.88
CA LEU A 92 -7.54 -25.53 -24.02
C LEU A 92 -8.17 -26.89 -23.72
N ALA A 93 -9.48 -26.93 -23.44
CA ALA A 93 -10.20 -28.15 -23.10
C ALA A 93 -10.33 -29.16 -24.25
N ARG A 94 -10.07 -28.78 -25.51
CA ARG A 94 -10.10 -29.70 -26.66
C ARG A 94 -8.79 -30.46 -26.88
N LEU A 95 -7.70 -30.01 -26.26
CA LEU A 95 -6.36 -30.59 -26.40
C LEU A 95 -5.96 -31.50 -25.23
N ALA A 96 -6.82 -31.60 -24.21
CA ALA A 96 -6.62 -32.43 -23.02
C ALA A 96 -7.23 -33.83 -23.19
#